data_AF-A0A5J6QNZ6-F1
#
_entry.id   AF-A0A5J6QNZ6-F1
#
_cell.length_a   1.000
_cell.length_b   1.000
_cell.length_c   1.000
_cell.angle_alpha   90.00
_cell.angle_beta   90.00
_cell.angle_gamma   90.00
#
_symmetry.space_group_name_H-M   'P 1'
#
loop_
_entity.id
_entity.type
_entity.pdbx_description
1 polymer ?
#
loop_
_entity_poly.entity_id
_entity_poly.type
_entity_poly.pdbx_seq_one_letter_code
_entity_poly.pdbx_strand_id
1 'polypeptide(L)'
;MDESPTLRAFDDNLNRLGLDQVDLYLMHWPPQSRDMVVDTWRAMIKIPASGQARSIGVPNFAIQPHQRILDEAGIMPTVNQVDLHPSFQQVELRNFHKTRGATQSWNPLGVWRNLFPPLIDSAILSIAKKHGRTPAQIIMR
;
A
#
# COMPACT_ATOMS: atom_id res chain seq x y z
N MET A 1 22.57 -2.92 18.09
CA MET A 1 21.21 -2.83 17.52
C MET A 1 21.22 -3.59 16.21
N ASP A 2 20.14 -4.27 15.86
CA ASP A 2 20.04 -5.05 14.63
C ASP A 2 20.35 -4.17 13.40
N GLU A 3 21.48 -4.42 12.72
CA GLU A 3 22.08 -3.52 11.73
C GLU A 3 21.48 -3.70 10.31
N SER A 4 20.18 -3.94 10.19
CA SER A 4 19.58 -4.04 8.85
C SER A 4 19.55 -2.66 8.17
N PRO A 5 19.83 -2.57 6.85
CA PRO A 5 19.64 -1.33 6.10
C PRO A 5 18.22 -0.76 6.22
N THR A 6 17.22 -1.63 6.40
CA THR A 6 15.82 -1.27 6.59
C THR A 6 15.58 -0.46 7.86
N LEU A 7 16.16 -0.89 8.99
CA LEU A 7 15.99 -0.19 10.26
C LEU A 7 16.72 1.16 10.25
N ARG A 8 17.94 1.22 9.69
CA ARG A 8 18.64 2.50 9.49
C ARG A 8 17.85 3.48 8.64
N ALA A 9 17.30 3.01 7.52
CA ALA A 9 16.47 3.86 6.65
C ALA A 9 15.21 4.35 7.36
N PHE A 10 14.60 3.52 8.22
CA PHE A 10 13.47 3.93 9.04
C PHE A 10 13.85 5.03 10.05
N ASP A 11 14.94 4.84 10.80
CA ASP A 11 15.44 5.83 11.77
C ASP A 11 15.78 7.16 11.09
N ASP A 12 16.46 7.12 9.93
CA ASP A 12 16.77 8.31 9.14
C ASP A 12 15.49 9.04 8.68
N ASN A 13 14.47 8.29 8.24
CA ASN A 13 13.19 8.86 7.82
C ASN A 13 12.47 9.52 9.00
N LEU A 14 12.46 8.86 10.15
CA LEU A 14 11.81 9.35 11.37
C LEU A 14 12.48 10.64 11.87
N ASN A 15 13.82 10.67 11.88
CA ASN A 15 14.62 11.86 12.19
C ASN A 15 14.34 13.02 11.22
N ARG A 16 14.23 12.74 9.91
CA ARG A 16 13.90 13.76 8.90
C ARG A 16 12.49 14.33 9.06
N LEU A 17 11.55 13.49 9.48
CA LEU A 17 10.19 13.93 9.78
C LEU A 17 10.10 14.72 11.11
N GLY A 18 11.10 14.59 11.98
CA GLY A 18 11.09 15.22 13.31
C GLY A 18 9.99 14.65 14.20
N LEU A 19 9.67 13.36 14.04
CA LEU A 19 8.65 12.65 14.80
C LEU A 19 9.28 11.57 15.66
N ASP A 20 8.65 11.21 16.78
CA ASP A 20 9.05 10.04 17.57
C ASP A 20 8.34 8.76 17.11
N GLN A 21 7.22 8.90 16.42
CA GLN A 21 6.39 7.80 15.93
C GLN A 21 5.67 8.19 14.63
N VAL A 22 5.47 7.20 13.75
CA VAL A 22 4.52 7.28 12.62
C VAL A 22 3.37 6.28 12.78
N ASP A 23 2.21 6.59 12.22
CA ASP A 23 1.08 5.64 12.25
C ASP A 23 1.32 4.42 11.36
N LEU A 24 1.89 4.62 10.17
CA LEU A 24 2.10 3.56 9.19
C LEU A 24 3.44 3.76 8.47
N TYR A 25 4.27 2.72 8.45
CA TYR A 25 5.49 2.67 7.63
C TYR A 25 5.36 1.63 6.52
N LEU A 26 5.62 2.05 5.28
CA LEU A 26 5.55 1.19 4.11
C LEU A 26 6.95 0.99 3.52
N MET A 27 7.24 -0.24 3.12
CA MET A 27 8.19 -0.47 2.02
C MET A 27 7.73 0.35 0.81
N HIS A 28 8.64 0.98 0.04
CA HIS A 28 8.23 1.84 -1.08
C HIS A 28 8.03 1.08 -2.41
N TRP A 29 8.84 0.04 -2.66
CA TRP A 29 8.66 -0.92 -3.75
C TRP A 29 9.10 -2.33 -3.32
N PRO A 30 8.51 -3.40 -3.88
CA PRO A 30 9.01 -4.74 -3.68
C PRO A 30 10.47 -4.84 -4.16
N PRO A 31 11.39 -5.40 -3.35
CA PRO A 31 12.71 -5.78 -3.83
C PRO A 31 12.62 -6.70 -5.05
N GLN A 32 13.55 -6.56 -6.00
CA GLN A 32 13.61 -7.44 -7.17
C GLN A 32 13.94 -8.88 -6.78
N SER A 33 14.79 -9.05 -5.76
CA SER A 33 15.11 -10.37 -5.22
C SER A 33 14.03 -10.83 -4.26
N ARG A 34 13.61 -12.06 -4.53
CA ARG A 34 12.62 -12.81 -3.77
C ARG A 34 13.00 -12.97 -2.30
N ASP A 35 14.27 -13.24 -2.01
CA ASP A 35 14.75 -13.45 -0.63
C ASP A 35 14.88 -12.13 0.13
N MET A 36 15.29 -11.08 -0.59
CA MET A 36 15.33 -9.73 -0.03
C MET A 36 13.96 -9.23 0.42
N VAL A 37 12.86 -9.67 -0.21
CA VAL A 37 11.50 -9.35 0.25
C VAL A 37 11.28 -9.85 1.68
N VAL A 38 11.58 -11.11 1.93
CA VAL A 38 11.35 -11.74 3.25
C VAL A 38 12.27 -11.14 4.30
N ASP A 39 13.56 -10.95 3.99
CA ASP A 39 14.52 -10.38 4.94
C ASP A 39 14.20 -8.91 5.26
N THR A 40 13.79 -8.12 4.26
CA THR A 40 13.31 -6.75 4.49
C THR A 40 12.08 -6.76 5.39
N TRP A 41 11.14 -7.67 5.15
CA TRP A 41 9.93 -7.77 5.94
C TRP A 41 10.21 -8.19 7.40
N ARG A 42 11.13 -9.14 7.62
CA ARG A 42 11.59 -9.52 8.97
C ARG A 42 12.20 -8.34 9.74
N ALA A 43 12.94 -7.46 9.06
CA ALA A 43 13.43 -6.24 9.66
C ALA A 43 12.27 -5.27 10.00
N MET A 44 11.32 -5.07 9.07
CA MET A 44 10.17 -4.19 9.30
C MET A 44 9.30 -4.64 10.49
N ILE A 45 9.13 -5.95 10.69
CA ILE A 45 8.38 -6.53 11.83
C ILE A 45 8.91 -6.05 13.19
N LYS A 46 10.19 -5.66 13.29
CA LYS A 46 10.78 -5.15 14.53
C LYS A 46 10.36 -3.71 14.85
N ILE A 47 9.94 -2.93 13.84
CA ILE A 47 9.62 -1.50 13.99
C ILE A 47 8.41 -1.28 14.92
N PRO A 48 7.29 -2.02 14.80
CA PRO A 48 6.19 -1.85 15.75
C PRO A 48 6.56 -2.18 17.19
N ALA A 49 7.47 -3.15 17.40
CA ALA A 49 7.91 -3.55 18.73
C ALA A 49 8.74 -2.46 19.45
N SER A 50 9.41 -1.56 18.71
CA SER A 50 10.09 -0.41 19.30
C SER A 50 9.15 0.75 19.65
N GLY A 51 7.88 0.68 19.22
CA GLY A 51 6.91 1.76 19.40
C GLY A 51 7.08 2.94 18.44
N GLN A 52 8.03 2.89 17.50
CA GLN A 52 8.29 3.98 16.57
C GLN A 52 7.37 3.96 15.34
N ALA A 53 6.68 2.85 15.06
CA ALA A 53 5.55 2.83 14.14
C ALA A 53 4.37 2.05 14.73
N ARG A 54 3.13 2.50 14.51
CA ARG A 54 1.97 1.72 14.96
C ARG A 54 1.66 0.53 14.05
N SER A 55 2.01 0.64 12.77
CA SER A 55 1.71 -0.37 11.76
C SER A 55 2.75 -0.37 10.64
N ILE A 56 2.87 -1.52 9.98
CA ILE A 56 3.72 -1.71 8.80
C ILE A 56 2.93 -2.30 7.64
N GLY A 57 3.33 -1.97 6.42
CA GLY A 57 2.68 -2.47 5.21
C GLY A 57 3.61 -2.54 4.01
N VAL A 58 3.05 -2.98 2.89
CA VAL A 58 3.77 -3.22 1.63
C VAL A 58 3.11 -2.45 0.48
N PRO A 59 3.82 -2.24 -0.64
CA PRO A 59 3.25 -1.68 -1.85
C PRO A 59 3.21 -2.71 -2.98
N ASN A 60 2.17 -2.70 -3.81
CA ASN A 60 2.15 -3.43 -5.08
C ASN A 60 2.46 -4.94 -4.97
N PHE A 61 2.19 -5.56 -3.81
CA PHE A 61 2.35 -7.00 -3.67
C PHE A 61 1.15 -7.71 -4.32
N ALA A 62 1.42 -8.72 -5.14
CA ALA A 62 0.42 -9.71 -5.54
C ALA A 62 0.17 -10.74 -4.40
N ILE A 63 -0.77 -11.66 -4.58
CA ILE A 63 -1.11 -12.68 -3.56
C ILE A 63 0.09 -13.55 -3.17
N GLN A 64 0.90 -14.00 -4.14
CA GLN A 64 2.03 -14.90 -3.88
C GLN A 64 3.07 -14.31 -2.91
N PRO A 65 3.58 -13.06 -3.10
CA PRO A 65 4.46 -12.42 -2.11
C PRO A 65 3.86 -12.32 -0.70
N HIS A 66 2.55 -12.09 -0.55
CA HIS A 66 1.90 -12.08 0.76
C HIS A 66 1.95 -13.44 1.44
N GLN A 67 1.60 -14.49 0.70
CA GLN A 67 1.61 -15.85 1.24
C GLN A 67 3.04 -16.22 1.69
N ARG A 68 4.04 -15.86 0.90
CA ARG A 68 5.44 -16.11 1.23
C ARG A 68 5.88 -15.42 2.53
N ILE A 69 5.61 -14.13 2.69
CA ILE A 69 6.00 -13.43 3.93
C ILE A 69 5.23 -13.95 5.15
N LEU A 70 3.98 -14.40 4.96
CA LEU A 70 3.24 -15.07 6.02
C LEU A 70 3.90 -16.41 6.39
N ASP A 71 4.24 -17.23 5.40
CA ASP A 71 4.83 -18.55 5.61
C ASP A 71 6.23 -18.46 6.25
N GLU A 72 7.05 -17.48 5.85
CA GLU A 72 8.47 -17.39 6.26
C GLU A 72 8.77 -16.40 7.38
N ALA A 73 7.91 -15.41 7.60
CA ALA A 73 8.09 -14.37 8.61
C ALA A 73 6.90 -14.25 9.59
N GLY A 74 5.81 -14.99 9.36
CA GLY A 74 4.73 -15.20 10.32
C GLY A 74 3.73 -14.06 10.50
N ILE A 75 4.02 -12.86 9.97
CA ILE A 75 3.18 -11.67 10.18
C ILE A 75 2.80 -11.07 8.83
N MET A 76 1.50 -10.85 8.63
CA MET A 76 0.95 -10.19 7.44
C MET A 76 1.06 -8.66 7.53
N PRO A 77 1.22 -7.96 6.39
CA PRO A 77 1.17 -6.51 6.35
C PRO A 77 -0.23 -6.01 6.68
N THR A 78 -0.30 -4.90 7.42
CA THR A 78 -1.58 -4.26 7.77
C THR A 78 -2.24 -3.62 6.55
N VAL A 79 -1.44 -3.12 5.61
CA VAL A 79 -1.87 -2.45 4.38
C VAL A 79 -1.04 -2.95 3.21
N ASN A 80 -1.68 -3.14 2.06
CA ASN A 80 -1.04 -3.20 0.75
C ASN A 80 -1.49 -1.99 -0.10
N GLN A 81 -0.55 -1.09 -0.42
CA GLN A 81 -0.81 0.09 -1.24
C GLN A 81 -0.61 -0.24 -2.72
N VAL A 82 -1.66 -0.19 -3.54
CA VAL A 82 -1.68 -0.70 -4.92
C VAL A 82 -2.33 0.27 -5.90
N ASP A 83 -2.05 0.12 -7.20
CA ASP A 83 -2.71 0.91 -8.24
C ASP A 83 -4.16 0.45 -8.36
N LEU A 84 -5.12 1.32 -8.04
CA LEU A 84 -6.51 0.90 -7.97
C LEU A 84 -7.45 2.04 -8.30
N HIS A 85 -8.18 1.88 -9.39
CA HIS A 85 -9.13 2.87 -9.89
C HIS A 85 -10.24 2.17 -10.70
N PRO A 86 -11.30 2.87 -11.15
CA PRO A 86 -12.42 2.23 -11.84
C PRO A 86 -12.03 1.34 -13.03
N SER A 87 -11.03 1.73 -13.81
CA SER A 87 -10.50 0.94 -14.94
C SER A 87 -9.51 -0.17 -14.55
N PHE A 88 -9.00 -0.20 -13.32
CA PHE A 88 -8.08 -1.24 -12.82
C PHE A 88 -8.38 -1.57 -11.36
N GLN A 89 -9.33 -2.48 -11.15
CA GLN A 89 -9.99 -2.63 -9.85
C GLN A 89 -9.31 -3.65 -8.91
N GLN A 90 -8.39 -4.47 -9.42
CA GLN A 90 -7.69 -5.51 -8.66
C GLN A 90 -8.62 -6.41 -7.82
N VAL A 91 -9.73 -6.88 -8.41
CA VAL A 91 -10.82 -7.57 -7.69
C VAL A 91 -10.33 -8.76 -6.86
N GLU A 92 -9.50 -9.62 -7.43
CA GLU A 92 -8.96 -10.80 -6.74
C GLU A 92 -8.09 -10.41 -5.54
N LEU A 93 -7.18 -9.46 -5.73
CA LEU A 93 -6.30 -8.98 -4.66
C LEU A 93 -7.09 -8.28 -3.54
N ARG A 94 -8.08 -7.46 -3.89
CA ARG A 94 -8.99 -6.86 -2.89
C ARG A 94 -9.75 -7.92 -2.10
N ASN A 95 -10.21 -8.98 -2.76
CA ASN A 95 -10.89 -10.08 -2.08
C ASN A 95 -9.94 -10.82 -1.14
N PHE A 96 -8.68 -11.02 -1.54
CA PHE A 96 -7.66 -11.60 -0.67
C PHE A 96 -7.41 -10.77 0.60
N HIS A 97 -7.37 -9.43 0.48
CA HIS A 97 -7.14 -8.54 1.62
C HIS A 97 -8.29 -8.52 2.64
N LYS A 98 -9.56 -8.77 2.25
CA LYS A 98 -10.75 -8.61 3.13
C LYS A 98 -10.64 -9.15 4.56
N THR A 99 -9.87 -10.21 4.77
CA THR A 99 -9.68 -10.83 6.10
C THR A 99 -8.21 -10.89 6.54
N ARG A 100 -7.32 -10.18 5.84
CA ARG A 100 -5.85 -10.32 5.96
C ARG A 100 -5.10 -8.98 6.01
N GLY A 101 -5.76 -7.87 5.68
CA GLY A 101 -5.18 -6.53 5.68
C GLY A 101 -6.08 -5.52 4.95
N ALA A 102 -5.62 -4.28 4.79
CA ALA A 102 -6.32 -3.26 4.03
C ALA A 102 -5.73 -3.08 2.63
N THR A 103 -6.58 -2.74 1.65
CA THR A 103 -6.14 -2.25 0.34
C THR A 103 -6.13 -0.73 0.38
N GLN A 104 -5.01 -0.10 0.01
CA GLN A 104 -4.92 1.36 -0.15
C GLN A 104 -4.64 1.70 -1.61
N SER A 105 -5.42 2.60 -2.22
CA SER A 105 -5.15 3.04 -3.61
C SER A 105 -4.15 4.20 -3.63
N TRP A 106 -3.10 4.12 -4.47
CA TRP A 106 -2.17 5.25 -4.68
C TRP A 106 -2.49 6.10 -5.93
N ASN A 107 -3.33 5.61 -6.84
CA ASN A 107 -3.75 6.34 -8.05
C ASN A 107 -5.27 6.19 -8.27
N PRO A 108 -6.10 6.63 -7.30
CA PRO A 108 -7.54 6.37 -7.32
C PRO A 108 -8.27 7.00 -8.52
N LEU A 109 -7.77 8.13 -9.02
CA LEU A 109 -8.35 8.81 -10.19
C LEU A 109 -7.90 8.20 -11.53
N GLY A 110 -6.96 7.23 -11.52
CA GLY A 110 -6.48 6.54 -12.72
C GLY A 110 -5.86 7.47 -13.76
N VAL A 111 -5.20 8.56 -13.33
CA VAL A 111 -4.63 9.58 -14.22
C VAL A 111 -3.21 9.23 -14.66
N TRP A 112 -2.48 8.47 -13.86
CA TRP A 112 -1.11 8.09 -14.20
C TRP A 112 -1.08 7.12 -15.39
N ARG A 113 -0.40 7.51 -16.47
CA ARG A 113 -0.20 6.73 -17.72
C ARG A 113 -1.46 6.32 -18.48
N ASN A 114 -2.63 6.85 -18.13
CA ASN A 114 -3.88 6.46 -18.77
C ASN A 114 -4.29 7.49 -19.82
N LEU A 115 -4.34 7.08 -21.10
CA LEU A 115 -4.77 7.93 -22.21
C LEU A 115 -6.25 8.33 -22.07
N PHE A 116 -7.05 7.47 -21.44
CA PHE A 116 -8.47 7.71 -21.17
C PHE A 116 -8.75 7.47 -19.68
N PRO A 117 -8.52 8.50 -18.83
CA PRO A 117 -8.68 8.34 -17.39
C PRO A 117 -10.16 8.19 -17.01
N PRO A 118 -10.48 7.49 -15.90
CA PRO A 118 -11.85 7.36 -15.38
C PRO A 118 -12.61 8.69 -15.24
N LEU A 119 -11.90 9.81 -15.04
CA LEU A 119 -12.50 11.14 -14.90
C LEU A 119 -13.35 11.58 -16.11
N ILE A 120 -13.08 11.05 -17.31
CA ILE A 120 -13.81 11.38 -18.55
C ILE A 120 -14.71 10.25 -19.03
N ASP A 121 -14.82 9.17 -18.26
CA ASP A 121 -15.70 8.05 -18.58
C ASP A 121 -17.17 8.48 -18.54
N SER A 122 -17.94 8.10 -19.56
CA SER A 122 -19.33 8.55 -19.72
C SER A 122 -20.25 8.06 -18.60
N ALA A 123 -20.02 6.88 -18.03
CA ALA A 123 -20.78 6.38 -16.90
C ALA A 123 -20.47 7.20 -15.64
N ILE A 124 -19.20 7.52 -15.40
CA ILE A 124 -18.78 8.36 -14.27
C ILE A 124 -19.36 9.78 -14.42
N LEU A 125 -19.28 10.39 -15.61
CA LEU A 125 -19.86 11.70 -15.89
C LEU A 125 -21.38 11.73 -15.65
N SER A 126 -22.08 10.66 -16.06
CA SER A 126 -23.53 10.51 -15.83
C SER A 126 -23.88 10.45 -14.34
N ILE A 127 -23.14 9.66 -13.56
CA ILE A 127 -23.31 9.56 -12.10
C ILE A 127 -23.01 10.92 -11.44
N ALA A 128 -21.92 11.58 -11.84
CA ALA A 128 -21.53 12.90 -11.35
C ALA A 128 -22.65 13.93 -11.56
N LYS A 129 -23.23 13.98 -12.77
CA LYS A 129 -24.39 14.83 -13.08
C LYS A 129 -25.61 14.51 -12.22
N LYS A 130 -25.97 13.22 -12.10
CA LYS A 130 -27.10 12.76 -11.29
C LYS A 130 -27.01 13.23 -9.83
N HIS A 131 -25.80 13.25 -9.27
CA HIS A 131 -25.58 13.57 -7.86
C HIS A 131 -25.12 15.02 -7.62
N GLY A 132 -24.97 15.85 -8.67
CA GLY A 132 -24.46 17.21 -8.53
C GLY A 132 -23.05 17.28 -7.95
N ARG A 133 -22.18 16.31 -8.29
CA ARG A 133 -20.80 16.18 -7.80
C ARG A 133 -19.81 16.15 -8.96
N THR A 134 -18.52 16.30 -8.65
CA THR A 134 -17.47 16.14 -9.66
C THR A 134 -17.16 14.66 -9.92
N PRO A 135 -16.64 14.28 -11.10
CA PRO A 135 -16.18 12.91 -11.36
C PRO A 135 -15.18 12.40 -10.32
N ALA A 136 -14.26 13.25 -9.86
CA ALA A 136 -13.31 12.90 -8.81
C ALA A 136 -14.02 12.57 -7.49
N GLN A 137 -15.03 13.35 -7.09
CA GLN A 137 -15.84 13.05 -5.90
C GLN A 137 -16.61 11.73 -6.04
N ILE A 138 -17.09 11.41 -7.24
CA ILE A 138 -17.75 10.12 -7.50
C ILE A 138 -16.76 8.96 -7.36
N ILE A 139 -15.55 9.09 -7.91
CA ILE A 139 -14.52 8.04 -7.85
C ILE A 139 -14.04 7.80 -6.41
N MET A 140 -13.96 8.85 -5.60
CA MET A 140 -13.46 8.77 -4.22
C MET A 140 -14.51 8.30 -3.19
N ARG A 141 -15.78 8.15 -3.58
CA ARG A 141 -16.88 7.84 -2.67
C ARG A 141 -17.16 6.35 -2.58
#